data_AF-A0A945DBA4-F1
#
_entry.id   AF-A0A945DBA4-F1
#
_cell.length_a   1.000
_cell.length_b   1.000
_cell.length_c   1.000
_cell.angle_alpha   90.00
_cell.angle_beta   90.00
_cell.angle_gamma   90.00
#
_symmetry.space_group_name_H-M   'P 1'
#
loop_
_entity.id
_entity.type
_entity.pdbx_description
1 polymer ?
#
loop_
_entity_poly.entity_id
_entity_poly.type
_entity_poly.pdbx_seq_one_letter_code
_entity_poly.pdbx_strand_id
1 'polypeptide(L)' 'ISENLQFYFEDIDLQIEFISDDEIVLLKNDILPIKIGKMKDIEKKFKNLKYFLKYYEKDISFLEYIDLRVINKVVVKKYE' A
#
# COMPACT_ATOMS: atom_id res chain seq x y z
N ILE A 1 -6.20 -1.44 13.35
CA ILE A 1 -5.47 -1.29 12.06
C ILE A 1 -4.31 -2.29 11.99
N SER A 2 -3.47 -2.37 13.02
CA SER A 2 -2.37 -3.36 13.11
C SER A 2 -2.81 -4.81 12.88
N GLU A 3 -3.89 -5.25 13.52
CA GLU A 3 -4.42 -6.62 13.36
C GLU A 3 -4.82 -6.94 11.91
N ASN A 4 -5.40 -5.96 11.20
CA ASN A 4 -5.77 -6.13 9.80
C ASN A 4 -4.55 -6.18 8.89
N LEU A 5 -3.52 -5.37 9.13
CA LEU A 5 -2.31 -5.38 8.30
C LEU A 5 -1.57 -6.71 8.39
N GLN A 6 -1.41 -7.24 9.60
CA GLN A 6 -0.75 -8.52 9.79
C GLN A 6 -1.48 -9.64 9.05
N PHE A 7 -2.82 -9.69 9.09
CA PHE A 7 -3.60 -10.67 8.33
C PHE A 7 -3.38 -10.59 6.80
N TYR A 8 -3.27 -9.38 6.24
CA TYR A 8 -3.10 -9.23 4.79
C TYR A 8 -1.65 -9.43 4.34
N PHE A 9 -0.67 -9.08 5.16
CA PHE A 9 0.72 -8.86 4.76
C PHE A 9 1.74 -9.58 5.65
N GLU A 10 1.47 -10.83 6.05
CA GLU A 10 2.35 -11.63 6.92
C GLU A 10 3.81 -11.71 6.42
N ASP A 11 4.02 -11.76 5.10
CA ASP A 11 5.34 -11.91 4.47
C ASP A 11 5.85 -10.61 3.80
N ILE A 12 5.20 -9.47 4.04
CA ILE A 12 5.57 -8.20 3.42
C ILE A 12 5.94 -7.19 4.50
N ASP A 13 7.17 -6.72 4.44
CA ASP A 13 7.65 -5.64 5.31
C ASP A 13 6.94 -4.32 4.98
N LEU A 14 5.98 -3.96 5.84
CA LEU A 14 5.15 -2.75 5.74
C LEU A 14 5.13 -2.02 7.08
N GLN A 15 5.55 -0.75 7.06
CA GLN A 15 5.40 0.17 8.18
C GLN A 15 4.22 1.10 7.95
N ILE A 16 3.57 1.54 9.03
CA ILE A 16 2.44 2.47 8.96
C ILE A 16 2.93 3.85 9.34
N GLU A 17 2.67 4.82 8.48
CA GLU A 17 2.82 6.24 8.77
C GLU A 17 1.46 6.93 8.74
N PHE A 18 1.09 7.53 9.87
CA PHE A 18 -0.09 8.40 9.96
C PHE A 18 0.35 9.83 9.63
N ILE A 19 -0.05 10.33 8.46
CA ILE A 19 0.29 11.69 8.02
C ILE A 19 -0.70 12.71 8.61
N SER A 20 -1.97 12.32 8.74
CA SER A 20 -3.03 13.08 9.42
C SER A 20 -4.18 12.15 9.82
N ASP A 21 -5.19 12.66 10.52
CA ASP A 21 -6.38 11.92 10.95
C ASP A 21 -7.11 11.20 9.79
N ASP A 22 -6.96 11.71 8.56
CA ASP A 22 -7.67 11.22 7.36
C ASP A 22 -6.74 10.60 6.29
N GLU A 23 -5.42 10.64 6.50
CA GLU A 23 -4.44 10.15 5.52
C GLU A 23 -3.46 9.16 6.12
N ILE A 24 -3.63 7.91 5.69
CA ILE A 24 -2.72 6.81 6.01
C ILE A 24 -1.79 6.59 4.82
N VAL A 25 -0.50 6.44 5.12
CA VAL A 25 0.52 5.95 4.21
C VAL A 25 1.15 4.71 4.81
N LEU A 26 1.42 3.72 3.97
CA LEU A 26 2.28 2.59 4.34
C LEU A 26 3.62 2.76 3.64
N LEU A 27 4.71 2.39 4.30
CA LEU A 27 6.03 2.30 3.68
C LEU A 27 6.38 0.82 3.49
N LYS A 28 6.67 0.43 2.26
CA LYS A 28 7.20 -0.90 1.98
C LYS A 28 8.72 -0.86 1.94
N ASN A 29 9.36 -1.74 2.70
CA ASN A 29 10.82 -1.82 2.84
C ASN A 29 11.46 -0.44 3.13
N ASP A 30 10.81 0.41 3.93
CA ASP A 30 11.23 1.77 4.29
C ASP A 30 11.37 2.80 3.16
N ILE A 31 11.09 2.44 1.90
CA ILE A 31 11.40 3.30 0.74
C ILE A 31 10.22 3.58 -0.17
N LEU A 32 9.26 2.65 -0.30
CA LEU A 32 8.18 2.78 -1.27
C LEU A 32 6.89 3.23 -0.57
N PRO A 33 6.44 4.48 -0.78
CA PRO A 33 5.22 4.98 -0.18
C PRO A 33 3.99 4.36 -0.86
N ILE A 34 3.02 3.95 -0.04
CA ILE A 34 1.74 3.40 -0.46
C ILE A 34 0.64 4.27 0.15
N LYS A 35 0.05 5.13 -0.67
CA LYS A 35 -0.96 6.11 -0.27
C LYS A 35 -2.32 5.41 -0.11
N ILE A 36 -2.78 5.23 1.13
CA ILE A 36 -4.08 4.62 1.43
C ILE A 36 -5.19 5.68 1.44
N GLY A 37 -4.88 6.86 1.99
CA GLY A 37 -5.86 7.91 2.29
C GLY A 37 -6.82 7.45 3.39
N LYS A 38 -8.12 7.73 3.20
CA LYS A 38 -9.16 7.42 4.18
C LYS A 38 -9.36 5.92 4.40
N MET A 39 -9.75 5.54 5.62
CA MET A 39 -10.05 4.16 6.03
C MET A 39 -11.27 3.52 5.36
N LYS A 40 -12.05 4.29 4.59
CA LYS A 40 -13.16 3.76 3.80
C LYS A 40 -12.64 2.67 2.84
N ASP A 41 -13.35 1.54 2.81
CA ASP A 41 -13.06 0.38 1.95
C ASP A 41 -11.66 -0.25 2.17
N ILE A 42 -11.11 -0.12 3.39
CA ILE A 42 -9.73 -0.54 3.70
C ILE A 42 -9.44 -2.01 3.35
N GLU A 43 -10.37 -2.93 3.63
CA GLU A 43 -10.20 -4.35 3.28
C GLU A 43 -10.04 -4.56 1.77
N LYS A 44 -10.81 -3.82 0.97
CA LYS A 44 -10.75 -3.89 -0.48
C LYS A 44 -9.42 -3.33 -0.99
N LYS A 45 -8.96 -2.22 -0.41
CA LYS A 45 -7.65 -1.63 -0.71
C LYS A 45 -6.52 -2.61 -0.38
N PHE A 46 -6.57 -3.25 0.77
CA PHE A 46 -5.56 -4.24 1.19
C PHE A 46 -5.57 -5.49 0.31
N LYS A 47 -6.75 -6.01 -0.08
CA LYS A 47 -6.85 -7.11 -1.06
C LYS A 47 -6.19 -6.73 -2.39
N ASN A 48 -6.53 -5.56 -2.95
CA ASN A 48 -5.94 -5.08 -4.20
C ASN A 48 -4.42 -4.93 -4.11
N LEU A 49 -3.93 -4.35 -3.01
CA LEU A 49 -2.50 -4.19 -2.77
C LEU A 49 -1.79 -5.55 -2.67
N LYS A 50 -2.34 -6.50 -1.91
CA LYS A 50 -1.79 -7.84 -1.77
C LYS A 50 -1.65 -8.53 -3.12
N TYR A 51 -2.70 -8.49 -3.95
CA TYR A 51 -2.65 -9.07 -5.30
C TYR A 51 -1.60 -8.38 -6.18
N PHE A 52 -1.53 -7.04 -6.12
CA PHE A 52 -0.55 -6.28 -6.88
C PHE A 52 0.89 -6.64 -6.48
N LEU A 53 1.20 -6.61 -5.18
CA LEU A 53 2.54 -6.90 -4.68
C LEU A 53 2.98 -8.35 -4.99
N LYS A 54 2.06 -9.32 -4.88
CA LYS A 54 2.32 -10.71 -5.29
C LYS A 54 2.58 -10.86 -6.78
N TYR A 55 1.85 -10.13 -7.63
CA TYR A 55 2.04 -10.22 -9.08
C TYR A 55 3.37 -9.60 -9.52
N TYR A 56 3.77 -8.47 -8.91
CA TYR A 56 4.98 -7.72 -9.24
C TYR A 56 6.18 -8.08 -8.34
N GLU A 57 6.15 -9.25 -7.67
CA GLU A 57 7.12 -9.69 -6.64
C GLU A 57 8.60 -9.56 -7.03
N LYS A 58 8.92 -9.51 -8.33
CA LYS A 58 10.29 -9.57 -8.83
C LYS A 58 11.02 -8.23 -8.87
N ASP A 59 10.33 -7.13 -9.13
CA ASP A 59 10.96 -5.79 -9.14
C ASP A 59 9.89 -4.69 -9.17
N ILE A 60 9.92 -3.82 -8.16
CA ILE A 60 9.12 -2.59 -8.08
C ILE A 60 9.99 -1.38 -7.74
N SER A 61 11.32 -1.50 -7.87
CA SER A 61 12.29 -0.45 -7.57
C SER A 61 12.12 0.79 -8.47
N PHE A 62 11.54 0.60 -9.66
CA PHE A 62 11.22 1.67 -10.59
C PHE A 62 9.98 2.50 -10.20
N LEU A 63 9.26 2.11 -9.13
CA LEU A 63 8.09 2.84 -8.65
C LEU A 63 8.49 3.94 -7.66
N GLU A 64 7.94 5.12 -7.89
CA GLU A 64 8.01 6.25 -6.96
C GLU A 64 6.97 6.08 -5.84
N TYR A 65 5.74 5.68 -6.17
CA TYR A 65 4.71 5.38 -5.17
C TYR A 65 3.60 4.48 -5.73
N ILE A 66 2.85 3.87 -4.80
CA ILE A 66 1.57 3.20 -5.04
C ILE A 66 0.44 4.04 -4.44
N ASP A 67 -0.70 4.17 -5.13
CA ASP A 67 -1.86 4.93 -4.68
C ASP A 67 -3.14 4.07 -4.73
N LEU A 68 -3.73 3.90 -3.55
CA LEU A 68 -4.96 3.14 -3.28
C LEU A 68 -6.11 4.03 -2.84
N ARG A 69 -5.97 5.36 -2.94
CA ARG A 69 -7.07 6.30 -2.69
C ARG A 69 -8.22 6.10 -3.69
N VAL A 70 -7.91 5.53 -4.86
CA VAL A 70 -8.91 5.10 -5.83
C VAL A 70 -9.38 3.66 -5.53
N ILE A 71 -10.60 3.53 -5.02
CA ILE A 71 -11.13 2.31 -4.39
C ILE A 71 -10.97 1.03 -5.23
N ASN A 72 -11.10 1.12 -6.55
CA ASN A 72 -11.19 -0.05 -7.44
C ASN A 72 -9.93 -0.31 -8.28
N LYS A 73 -8.83 0.41 -8.05
CA LYS A 73 -7.61 0.22 -8.84
C LYS A 73 -6.37 0.56 -8.03
N VAL A 74 -5.29 -0.13 -8.36
CA VAL A 74 -3.95 0.22 -7.90
C VAL A 74 -3.36 1.16 -8.93
N VAL A 75 -3.12 2.41 -8.54
CA VAL A 75 -2.44 3.40 -9.39
C VAL A 75 -0.97 3.44 -8.98
N VAL A 76 -0.07 3.53 -9.95
CA VAL A 76 1.36 3.61 -9.68
C VAL A 76 1.97 4.79 -10.44
N LYS A 77 2.95 5.44 -9.81
CA LYS A 77 3.84 6.39 -10.48
C LYS A 77 5.22 5.77 -10.55
N LYS A 78 5.85 5.87 -11.71
CA LYS A 78 7.23 5.45 -11.95
C LYS A 78 8.15 6.66 -11.82
N TYR A 79 9.40 6.43 -11.41
CA TYR A 79 10.45 7.42 -11.62
C TYR A 79 10.56 7.73 -13.12
N GLU A 80 10.86 9.00 -13.44
CA GLU A 80 11.17 9.45 -14.80
C GLU A 80 12.58 9.04 -15.21
#